data_AF-A0A8S2RZ69-F1
#
_entry.id   AF-A0A8S2RZ69-F1
#
_cell.length_a   1.000
_cell.length_b   1.000
_cell.length_c   1.000
_cell.angle_alpha   90.00
_cell.angle_beta   90.00
_cell.angle_gamma   90.00
#
_symmetry.space_group_name_H-M   'P 1'
#
loop_
_entity.id
_entity.type
_entity.pdbx_description
1 polymer ?
#
loop_
_entity_poly.entity_id
_entity_poly.type
_entity_poly.pdbx_seq_one_letter_code
_entity_poly.pdbx_strand_id
1 'polypeptide(L)'
;LVKVSKIAKLSHTSTIFAEKLEHIGKSIPKANKTRWNSQFSTVEKVLNIPPSELNEILVFVKHKDFCLLAKDYQMLNEFLSLLTLFAEATILTQSENTPSISFIAPTVLTIYHDLLYEQS
;
A
#
# COMPACT_ATOMS: atom_id res chain seq x y z
N LEU A 1 -4.28 0.15 -9.59
CA LEU A 1 -3.14 -0.76 -9.28
C LEU A 1 -2.00 -0.72 -10.32
N VAL A 2 -2.23 -0.82 -11.63
CA VAL A 2 -1.15 -0.84 -12.65
C VAL A 2 -0.18 0.36 -12.54
N LYS A 3 -0.70 1.59 -12.38
CA LYS A 3 0.13 2.78 -12.18
C LYS A 3 1.03 2.65 -10.95
N VAL A 4 0.47 2.25 -9.79
CA VAL A 4 1.22 2.00 -8.55
C VAL A 4 2.33 0.98 -8.77
N SER A 5 2.07 -0.12 -9.46
CA SER A 5 3.10 -1.12 -9.78
C SER A 5 4.22 -0.56 -10.66
N LYS A 6 3.89 0.35 -11.60
CA LYS A 6 4.89 1.03 -12.43
C LYS A 6 5.70 2.05 -11.63
N ILE A 7 5.06 2.82 -10.75
CA ILE A 7 5.73 3.77 -9.83
C ILE A 7 6.69 3.00 -8.92
N ALA A 8 6.24 1.91 -8.31
CA ALA A 8 7.09 1.05 -7.50
C ALA A 8 8.22 0.45 -8.32
N LYS A 9 7.99 -0.01 -9.55
CA LYS A 9 9.08 -0.46 -10.43
C LYS A 9 10.10 0.66 -10.65
N LEU A 10 9.62 1.87 -10.94
CA LEU A 10 10.47 3.03 -11.21
C LEU A 10 11.36 3.40 -10.02
N SER A 11 10.86 3.29 -8.78
CA SER A 11 11.65 3.52 -7.56
C SER A 11 12.81 2.55 -7.36
N HIS A 12 12.81 1.41 -8.05
CA HIS A 12 13.90 0.43 -8.00
C HIS A 12 14.77 0.41 -9.26
N THR A 13 14.28 0.96 -10.38
CA THR A 13 15.00 0.92 -11.66
C THR A 13 15.58 2.25 -12.10
N SER A 14 15.11 3.38 -11.54
CA SER A 14 15.61 4.71 -11.87
C SER A 14 16.25 5.35 -10.65
N THR A 15 17.57 5.54 -10.71
CA THR A 15 18.35 6.20 -9.65
C THR A 15 17.84 7.61 -9.39
N ILE A 16 17.56 8.38 -10.44
CA ILE A 16 17.06 9.77 -10.32
C ILE A 16 15.71 9.81 -9.58
N PHE A 17 14.81 8.87 -9.90
CA PHE A 17 13.51 8.82 -9.23
C PHE A 17 13.64 8.38 -7.77
N ALA A 18 14.51 7.40 -7.48
CA ALA A 18 14.79 6.95 -6.13
C ALA A 18 15.39 8.07 -5.26
N GLU A 19 16.40 8.80 -5.76
CA GLU A 19 17.02 9.94 -5.08
C GLU A 19 16.00 11.04 -4.76
N LYS A 20 15.08 11.33 -5.69
CA LYS A 20 14.03 12.33 -5.47
C LYS A 20 13.03 11.91 -4.38
N LEU A 21 12.68 10.62 -4.33
CA LEU A 21 11.85 10.08 -3.25
C LEU A 21 12.57 10.13 -1.91
N GLU A 22 13.85 9.80 -1.88
CA GLU A 22 14.67 9.86 -0.67
C GLU A 22 14.81 11.30 -0.15
N HIS A 23 14.94 12.28 -1.06
CA HIS A 23 14.99 13.69 -0.70
C HIS A 23 13.73 14.20 0.02
N ILE A 24 12.56 13.63 -0.30
CA ILE A 24 11.31 13.91 0.42
C ILE A 24 11.07 12.94 1.60
N GLY A 25 12.06 12.12 1.95
CA GLY A 25 12.00 11.17 3.07
C GLY A 25 11.07 9.97 2.81
N LYS A 26 10.83 9.60 1.56
CA LYS A 26 9.90 8.53 1.17
C LYS A 26 10.65 7.39 0.47
N SER A 27 10.16 6.18 0.64
CA SER A 27 10.64 4.99 -0.07
C SER A 27 9.48 4.05 -0.36
N ILE A 28 9.49 3.46 -1.56
CA ILE A 28 8.43 2.56 -2.02
C ILE A 28 8.99 1.13 -2.12
N PRO A 29 8.51 0.18 -1.32
CA PRO A 29 8.97 -1.19 -1.37
C PRO A 29 8.50 -1.87 -2.66
N LYS A 30 9.35 -2.76 -3.20
CA LYS A 30 8.98 -3.61 -4.33
C LYS A 30 8.01 -4.67 -3.84
N ALA A 31 6.83 -4.76 -4.47
CA ALA A 31 5.88 -5.82 -4.16
C ALA A 31 6.53 -7.21 -4.42
N ASN A 32 6.45 -8.10 -3.44
CA ASN A 32 6.95 -9.47 -3.51
C ASN A 32 5.77 -10.43 -3.77
N LYS A 33 5.82 -11.17 -4.88
CA LYS A 33 4.75 -12.09 -5.28
C LYS A 33 4.45 -13.18 -4.25
N THR A 34 5.40 -13.57 -3.41
CA THR A 34 5.18 -14.64 -2.41
C THR A 34 4.51 -14.15 -1.12
N ARG A 35 4.58 -12.84 -0.83
CA ARG A 35 3.96 -12.24 0.35
C ARG A 35 2.70 -11.49 -0.07
N TRP A 36 1.54 -12.05 0.27
CA TRP A 36 0.23 -11.57 -0.21
C TRP A 36 -0.03 -10.09 0.11
N ASN A 37 0.42 -9.61 1.28
CA ASN A 37 0.25 -8.22 1.71
C ASN A 37 1.24 -7.23 1.08
N SER A 38 2.17 -7.68 0.25
CA SER A 38 3.18 -6.79 -0.33
C SER A 38 2.58 -5.74 -1.26
N GLN A 39 1.51 -6.08 -1.98
CA GLN A 39 0.78 -5.13 -2.82
C GLN A 39 0.07 -4.07 -1.97
N PHE A 40 -0.54 -4.49 -0.85
CA PHE A 40 -1.14 -3.59 0.13
C PHE A 40 -0.10 -2.59 0.64
N SER A 41 1.05 -3.06 1.13
CA SER A 41 2.12 -2.19 1.61
C SER A 41 2.68 -1.27 0.53
N THR A 42 2.80 -1.72 -0.73
CA THR A 42 3.22 -0.83 -1.83
C THR A 42 2.19 0.29 -2.08
N VAL A 43 0.89 -0.03 -2.09
CA VAL A 43 -0.18 0.97 -2.26
C VAL A 43 -0.17 1.97 -1.10
N GLU A 44 -0.09 1.47 0.13
CA GLU A 44 -0.01 2.30 1.34
C GLU A 44 1.18 3.27 1.29
N LYS A 45 2.37 2.79 0.89
CA LYS A 45 3.54 3.66 0.77
C LYS A 45 3.41 4.71 -0.33
N VAL A 46 2.74 4.40 -1.43
CA VAL A 46 2.46 5.40 -2.48
C VAL A 46 1.45 6.44 -2.01
N LEU A 47 0.40 6.03 -1.29
CA LEU A 47 -0.60 6.96 -0.75
C LEU A 47 -0.05 7.87 0.37
N ASN A 48 0.99 7.42 1.07
CA ASN A 48 1.71 8.23 2.06
C ASN A 48 2.62 9.33 1.47
N ILE A 49 2.72 9.42 0.14
CA ILE A 49 3.45 10.50 -0.54
C ILE A 49 2.45 11.59 -0.93
N PRO A 50 2.70 12.87 -0.60
CA PRO A 50 1.83 13.97 -1.00
C PRO A 50 1.57 13.95 -2.52
N PRO A 51 0.29 14.07 -2.97
CA PRO A 51 -0.04 13.98 -4.38
C PRO A 51 0.67 14.99 -5.29
N SER A 52 0.88 16.22 -4.79
CA SER A 52 1.63 17.26 -5.50
C SER A 52 3.08 16.82 -5.74
N GLU A 53 3.78 16.42 -4.68
CA GLU A 53 5.19 16.01 -4.75
C GLU A 53 5.39 14.80 -5.65
N LEU A 54 4.55 13.76 -5.51
CA LEU A 54 4.68 12.56 -6.33
C LEU A 54 4.48 12.88 -7.82
N ASN A 55 3.45 13.64 -8.16
CA ASN A 55 3.16 14.00 -9.54
C ASN A 55 4.21 14.95 -10.12
N GLU A 56 4.76 15.89 -9.34
CA GLU A 56 5.87 16.75 -9.75
C GLU A 56 7.12 15.94 -10.08
N ILE A 57 7.50 14.99 -9.22
CA ILE A 57 8.64 14.10 -9.47
C ILE A 57 8.40 13.28 -10.74
N LEU A 58 7.20 12.69 -10.90
CA LEU A 58 6.84 11.89 -12.08
C LEU A 58 6.90 12.69 -13.38
N VAL A 59 6.45 13.95 -13.35
CA VAL A 59 6.57 14.86 -14.51
C VAL A 59 8.02 15.19 -14.79
N PHE A 60 8.82 15.48 -13.77
CA PHE A 60 10.25 15.78 -13.91
C PHE A 60 11.03 14.64 -14.58
N VAL A 61 10.74 13.38 -14.19
CA VAL A 61 11.37 12.20 -14.80
C VAL A 61 10.70 11.74 -16.11
N LYS A 62 9.84 12.58 -16.72
CA LYS A 62 9.15 12.32 -18.00
C LYS A 62 8.22 11.09 -17.98
N HIS A 63 7.63 10.76 -16.83
CA HIS A 63 6.67 9.67 -16.62
C HIS A 63 5.27 10.17 -16.27
N LYS A 64 4.79 11.20 -16.97
CA LYS A 64 3.48 11.83 -16.73
C LYS A 64 2.30 10.86 -16.82
N ASP A 65 2.42 9.80 -17.63
CA ASP A 65 1.38 8.76 -17.77
C ASP A 65 1.13 7.98 -16.47
N PHE A 66 2.05 8.05 -15.50
CA PHE A 66 1.93 7.40 -14.20
C PHE A 66 1.36 8.31 -13.12
N CYS A 67 1.15 9.60 -13.42
CA CYS A 67 0.55 10.53 -12.47
C CYS A 67 -0.82 10.02 -12.01
N LEU A 68 -1.06 10.15 -10.70
CA LEU A 68 -2.30 9.73 -10.08
C LEU A 68 -3.28 10.91 -10.06
N LEU A 69 -4.51 10.64 -10.49
CA LEU A 69 -5.63 11.59 -10.46
C LEU A 69 -6.48 11.37 -9.21
N ALA A 70 -7.37 12.32 -8.89
CA ALA A 70 -8.28 12.21 -7.74
C ALA A 70 -9.03 10.86 -7.69
N LYS A 71 -9.56 10.40 -8.83
CA LYS A 71 -10.20 9.08 -8.94
C LYS A 71 -9.28 7.90 -8.62
N ASP A 72 -7.99 8.02 -8.96
CA ASP A 72 -7.01 6.97 -8.66
C ASP A 72 -6.79 6.92 -7.15
N TYR A 73 -6.67 8.08 -6.48
CA TYR A 73 -6.55 8.16 -5.02
C TYR A 73 -7.79 7.62 -4.30
N GLN A 74 -9.00 7.96 -4.77
CA GLN A 74 -10.24 7.41 -4.20
C GLN A 74 -10.25 5.87 -4.25
N MET A 75 -10.00 5.30 -5.44
CA MET A 75 -9.94 3.85 -5.61
C MET A 75 -8.85 3.18 -4.77
N LEU A 76 -7.68 3.81 -4.62
CA LEU A 76 -6.59 3.26 -3.81
C LEU A 76 -6.91 3.32 -2.31
N ASN A 77 -7.59 4.38 -1.85
CA ASN A 77 -8.03 4.48 -0.45
C ASN A 77 -9.13 3.45 -0.14
N GLU A 78 -10.10 3.26 -1.03
CA GLU A 78 -11.10 2.18 -0.90
C GLU A 78 -10.42 0.81 -0.85
N PHE A 79 -9.44 0.57 -1.72
CA PHE A 79 -8.65 -0.66 -1.72
C PHE A 79 -7.92 -0.88 -0.40
N LEU A 80 -7.31 0.15 0.20
CA LEU A 80 -6.69 0.03 1.51
C LEU A 80 -7.75 -0.26 2.58
N SER A 81 -8.84 0.52 2.63
CA SER A 81 -9.91 0.35 3.62
C SER A 81 -10.39 -1.10 3.70
N LEU A 82 -10.70 -1.70 2.54
CA LEU A 82 -11.17 -3.09 2.45
C LEU A 82 -10.14 -4.13 2.90
N LEU A 83 -8.85 -3.83 2.79
CA LEU A 83 -7.77 -4.80 3.02
C LEU A 83 -7.02 -4.59 4.34
N THR A 84 -7.16 -3.44 4.99
CA THR A 84 -6.48 -3.10 6.25
C THR A 84 -6.75 -4.16 7.31
N LEU A 85 -8.00 -4.56 7.48
CA LEU A 85 -8.39 -5.56 8.48
C LEU A 85 -7.70 -6.91 8.27
N PHE A 86 -7.56 -7.35 7.02
CA PHE A 86 -6.85 -8.58 6.68
C PHE A 86 -5.33 -8.45 6.87
N ALA A 87 -4.78 -7.25 6.60
CA ALA A 87 -3.38 -6.96 6.81
C ALA A 87 -3.02 -7.00 8.31
N GLU A 88 -3.85 -6.39 9.16
CA GLU A 88 -3.72 -6.41 10.62
C GLU A 88 -3.87 -7.83 11.19
N ALA A 89 -4.91 -8.55 10.75
CA ALA A 89 -5.11 -9.96 11.08
C ALA A 89 -3.89 -10.83 10.78
N THR A 90 -3.24 -10.58 9.64
CA THR A 90 -2.01 -11.29 9.25
C THR A 90 -0.84 -10.95 10.15
N ILE A 91 -0.66 -9.67 10.51
CA ILE A 91 0.41 -9.25 11.43
C ILE A 91 0.20 -9.91 12.80
N LEU A 92 -1.03 -9.91 13.32
CA LEU A 92 -1.36 -10.48 14.61
C LEU A 92 -1.14 -12.00 14.65
N THR A 93 -1.61 -12.72 13.63
CA THR A 93 -1.54 -14.19 13.57
C THR A 93 -0.16 -14.73 13.19
N GLN A 94 0.72 -13.89 12.62
CA GLN A 94 2.12 -14.23 12.32
C GLN A 94 3.11 -13.73 13.38
N SER A 95 2.64 -13.15 14.49
CA SER A 95 3.51 -12.68 15.57
C SER A 95 4.23 -13.85 16.25
N GLU A 96 5.57 -13.82 16.26
CA GLU A 96 6.40 -14.83 16.94
C GLU A 96 6.61 -14.51 18.43
N ASN A 97 6.35 -13.27 18.84
CA ASN A 97 6.60 -12.78 20.20
C ASN A 97 5.39 -12.94 21.14
N THR A 98 4.25 -13.37 20.62
CA THR A 98 2.99 -13.53 21.37
C THR A 98 2.29 -14.81 20.89
N PRO A 99 1.61 -15.58 21.76
CA PRO A 99 0.88 -16.78 21.34
C PRO A 99 -0.19 -16.47 20.27
N SER A 100 0.12 -16.70 18.99
CA SER A 100 -0.71 -16.26 17.87
C SER A 100 -1.94 -17.14 17.62
N ILE A 101 -1.88 -18.43 18.01
CA ILE A 101 -2.98 -19.39 17.84
C ILE A 101 -4.26 -18.94 18.57
N SER A 102 -4.11 -18.35 19.76
CA SER A 102 -5.22 -17.88 20.59
C SER A 102 -5.98 -16.71 19.96
N PHE A 103 -5.37 -16.01 19.01
CA PHE A 103 -5.97 -14.87 18.32
C PHE A 103 -6.73 -15.25 17.06
N ILE A 104 -6.62 -16.48 16.55
CA ILE A 104 -7.27 -16.87 15.29
C ILE A 104 -8.79 -16.72 15.37
N ALA A 105 -9.43 -17.37 16.35
CA ALA A 105 -10.88 -17.31 16.49
C ALA A 105 -11.41 -15.88 16.74
N PRO A 106 -10.80 -15.08 17.65
CA PRO A 106 -11.15 -13.65 17.78
C PRO A 106 -11.00 -12.86 16.48
N THR A 107 -9.90 -13.04 15.74
CA THR A 107 -9.62 -12.31 14.50
C THR A 107 -10.65 -12.62 13.41
N VAL A 108 -11.03 -13.89 13.24
CA VAL A 108 -12.07 -14.28 12.29
C VAL A 108 -13.41 -13.62 12.66
N LEU A 109 -13.72 -13.57 13.95
CA LEU A 109 -14.97 -12.99 14.44
C LEU A 109 -14.99 -11.46 14.26
N THR A 110 -13.87 -10.77 14.49
CA THR A 110 -13.70 -9.34 14.19
C THR A 110 -13.89 -9.07 12.69
N ILE A 111 -13.25 -9.85 11.82
CA ILE A 111 -13.41 -9.71 10.36
C ILE A 111 -14.88 -9.85 9.95
N TYR A 112 -15.56 -10.86 10.48
CA TYR A 112 -16.95 -11.12 10.15
C TYR A 112 -17.86 -9.99 10.66
N HIS A 113 -17.61 -9.47 11.85
CA HIS A 113 -18.35 -8.35 12.42
C HIS A 113 -18.16 -7.08 11.58
N ASP A 114 -16.93 -6.64 11.34
CA ASP A 114 -16.65 -5.40 10.60
C ASP A 114 -17.24 -5.44 9.18
N LEU A 115 -17.12 -6.57 8.47
CA LEU A 115 -17.69 -6.73 7.13
C LEU A 115 -19.22 -6.70 7.11
N LEU A 116 -19.89 -7.13 8.18
CA LEU A 116 -21.35 -7.06 8.28
C LEU A 116 -21.82 -5.64 8.63
N TYR A 117 -21.09 -4.92 9.48
CA TYR A 117 -21.44 -3.56 9.87
C TYR A 117 -21.10 -2.50 8.80
N GLU A 118 -20.12 -2.74 7.92
CA GLU A 118 -19.90 -1.90 6.74
C GLU A 118 -21.06 -1.99 5.72
N GLN A 119 -21.93 -2.99 5.81
CA GLN A 119 -23.10 -3.16 4.92
C GLN A 119 -24.41 -2.54 5.46
N SER A 120 -24.41 -1.98 6.67
CA SER A 120 -25.57 -1.36 7.34
C SER A 120 -25.50 0.15 7.39
#